data_AF-A0A6D2K0P9-F1
#
_entry.id   AF-A0A6D2K0P9-F1
#
_cell.length_a   1.000
_cell.length_b   1.000
_cell.length_c   1.000
_cell.angle_alpha   90.00
_cell.angle_beta   90.00
_cell.angle_gamma   90.00
#
_symmetry.space_group_name_H-M   'P 1'
#
loop_
_entity.id
_entity.type
_entity.pdbx_description
1 polymer ?
#
loop_
_entity_poly.entity_id
_entity_poly.type
_entity_poly.pdbx_seq_one_letter_code
_entity_poly.pdbx_strand_id
1 'polypeptide(L)'
;MAKKINELQIAAAVSGTLNNGELEELRARMARSDENTRLLRSQVHKALSAAPEIDQLCDDTEKTPFSQTILNTKVTDPGRLNIQKYDGTADPREHVNTFRIILSRVEFPTPEVKDVA
;
A
#
# COMPACT_ATOMS: atom_id res chain seq x y z
N MET A 1 32.27 24.41 63.22
CA MET A 1 32.56 23.02 62.79
C MET A 1 31.26 22.23 62.52
N ALA A 2 30.21 22.84 61.93
CA ALA A 2 28.87 22.22 61.79
C ALA A 2 28.26 22.31 60.38
N LYS A 3 29.06 22.67 59.36
CA LYS A 3 28.57 22.82 57.98
C LYS A 3 28.90 21.63 57.06
N LYS A 4 29.65 20.64 57.57
CA LYS A 4 30.15 19.48 56.80
C LYS A 4 29.32 18.20 56.95
N ILE A 5 28.37 18.17 57.88
CA ILE A 5 27.55 16.96 58.15
C ILE A 5 26.33 16.90 57.22
N ASN A 6 25.87 18.03 56.69
CA ASN A 6 24.65 18.09 55.88
C ASN A 6 24.85 17.74 54.40
N GLU A 7 26.06 17.94 53.84
CA GLU A 7 26.33 17.62 52.43
C GLU A 7 26.59 16.12 52.20
N LEU A 8 27.09 15.40 53.21
CA LEU A 8 27.29 13.95 53.16
C LEU A 8 25.98 13.15 53.29
N GLN A 9 24.94 13.72 53.91
CA GLN A 9 23.61 13.09 53.94
C GLN A 9 22.83 13.27 52.63
N ILE A 10 23.04 14.37 51.91
CA ILE A 10 22.38 14.60 50.60
C ILE A 10 22.98 13.67 49.54
N ALA A 11 24.29 13.40 49.57
CA ALA A 11 24.92 12.41 48.69
C ALA A 11 24.50 10.97 49.00
N ALA A 12 24.28 10.63 50.29
CA ALA A 12 23.79 9.31 50.70
C ALA A 12 22.32 9.08 50.32
N ALA A 13 21.48 10.13 50.31
CA ALA A 13 20.10 10.05 49.84
C ALA A 13 19.97 9.82 48.33
N VAL A 14 21.04 10.07 47.55
CA VAL A 14 21.08 9.80 46.10
C VAL A 14 21.69 8.42 45.80
N SER A 15 22.35 7.76 46.75
CA SER A 15 22.77 6.36 46.61
C SER A 15 21.63 5.43 46.99
N GLY A 16 20.55 5.46 46.19
CA GLY A 16 19.66 4.32 46.07
C GLY A 16 20.49 3.18 45.50
N THR A 17 21.02 2.31 46.35
CA THR A 17 21.54 1.01 45.93
C THR A 17 20.38 0.26 45.34
N LEU A 18 20.15 0.38 44.04
CA LEU A 18 19.22 -0.48 43.33
C LEU A 18 19.73 -1.90 43.53
N ASN A 19 18.91 -2.71 44.18
CA ASN A 19 19.21 -4.11 44.38
C ASN A 19 19.37 -4.72 42.99
N ASN A 20 20.29 -5.68 42.80
CA ASN A 20 20.53 -6.26 41.48
C ASN A 20 19.23 -6.75 40.80
N GLY A 21 18.23 -7.17 41.59
CA GLY A 21 16.89 -7.52 41.12
C GLY A 21 16.05 -6.35 40.57
N GLU A 22 16.11 -5.15 41.13
CA GLU A 22 15.36 -3.98 40.65
C GLU A 22 15.92 -3.46 39.32
N LEU A 23 17.24 -3.56 39.14
CA LEU A 23 17.89 -3.22 37.87
C LEU A 23 17.52 -4.22 36.77
N GLU A 24 17.44 -5.51 37.09
CA GLU A 24 16.98 -6.53 36.14
C GLU A 24 15.49 -6.36 35.81
N GLU A 25 14.65 -6.02 36.78
CA GLU A 25 13.24 -5.74 36.53
C GLU A 25 13.07 -4.51 35.61
N LEU A 26 13.85 -3.45 35.84
CA LEU A 26 13.87 -2.26 35.00
C LEU A 26 14.28 -2.61 33.55
N ARG A 27 15.32 -3.43 33.37
CA ARG A 27 15.74 -3.92 32.05
C ARG A 27 14.65 -4.75 31.37
N ALA A 28 14.04 -5.68 32.10
CA ALA A 28 12.95 -6.50 31.58
C ALA A 28 11.72 -5.66 31.20
N ARG A 29 11.47 -4.55 31.91
CA ARG A 29 10.40 -3.61 31.57
C ARG A 29 10.72 -2.81 30.31
N MET A 30 11.96 -2.34 30.15
CA MET A 30 12.39 -1.65 28.94
C MET A 30 12.33 -2.57 27.72
N ALA A 31 12.86 -3.79 27.82
CA ALA A 31 12.80 -4.78 26.73
C ALA A 31 11.35 -5.09 26.31
N ARG A 32 10.43 -5.21 27.27
CA ARG A 32 8.99 -5.37 26.97
C ARG A 32 8.39 -4.14 26.28
N SER A 33 8.76 -2.94 26.71
CA SER A 33 8.30 -1.70 26.08
C SER A 33 8.81 -1.60 24.64
N ASP A 34 10.08 -1.90 24.39
CA ASP A 34 10.69 -1.85 23.07
C ASP A 34 10.01 -2.82 22.10
N GLU A 35 9.77 -4.06 22.56
CA GLU A 35 9.03 -5.03 21.75
C GLU A 35 7.60 -4.57 21.47
N ASN A 36 6.92 -4.00 22.46
CA ASN A 36 5.56 -3.47 22.26
C ASN A 36 5.55 -2.33 21.25
N THR A 37 6.52 -1.41 21.29
CA THR A 37 6.62 -0.33 20.30
C THR A 37 6.91 -0.85 18.89
N ARG A 38 7.72 -1.89 18.77
CA ARG A 38 8.01 -2.57 17.50
C ARG A 38 6.76 -3.25 16.94
N LEU A 39 6.00 -3.96 17.78
CA LEU A 39 4.75 -4.60 17.39
C LEU A 39 3.71 -3.57 16.93
N LEU A 40 3.52 -2.49 17.69
CA LEU A 40 2.60 -1.40 17.32
C LEU A 40 3.00 -0.78 15.98
N ARG A 41 4.29 -0.49 15.77
CA ARG A 41 4.79 0.02 14.49
C ARG A 41 4.55 -0.95 13.34
N SER A 42 4.72 -2.25 13.56
CA SER A 42 4.42 -3.28 12.56
C SER A 42 2.92 -3.37 12.26
N GLN A 43 2.05 -3.26 13.25
CA GLN A 43 0.59 -3.28 13.06
C GLN A 43 0.13 -2.03 12.31
N VAL A 44 0.65 -0.86 12.68
CA VAL A 44 0.39 0.41 11.99
C VAL A 44 0.92 0.34 10.55
N HIS A 45 2.15 -0.14 10.34
CA HIS A 45 2.67 -0.32 8.99
C HIS A 45 1.81 -1.29 8.18
N LYS A 46 1.37 -2.41 8.75
CA LYS A 46 0.48 -3.36 8.08
C LYS A 46 -0.90 -2.76 7.76
N ALA A 47 -1.46 -1.97 8.67
CA ALA A 47 -2.75 -1.31 8.50
C ALA A 47 -2.70 -0.16 7.48
N LEU A 48 -1.58 0.56 7.39
CA LEU A 48 -1.33 1.59 6.38
C LEU A 48 -0.80 1.02 5.05
N SER A 49 -0.13 -0.14 5.07
CA SER A 49 0.37 -0.82 3.86
C SER A 49 -0.70 -1.66 3.20
N ALA A 50 -1.70 -2.14 3.96
CA ALA A 50 -2.97 -2.53 3.38
C ALA A 50 -3.49 -1.27 2.69
N ALA A 51 -3.45 -1.28 1.36
CA ALA A 51 -3.98 -0.22 0.54
C ALA A 51 -5.39 -0.67 0.16
N PRO A 52 -6.41 -0.46 1.03
CA PRO A 52 -7.76 -0.94 0.77
C PRO A 52 -8.31 -0.38 -0.54
N GLU A 53 -7.83 0.79 -0.97
CA GLU A 53 -8.14 1.35 -2.28
C GLU A 53 -7.56 0.54 -3.45
N ILE A 54 -6.37 -0.07 -3.29
CA ILE A 54 -5.79 -0.97 -4.29
C ILE A 54 -6.51 -2.32 -4.28
N ASP A 55 -6.76 -2.89 -3.11
CA ASP A 55 -7.50 -4.16 -3.00
C ASP A 55 -8.92 -4.02 -3.57
N GLN A 56 -9.59 -2.91 -3.27
CA GLN A 56 -10.89 -2.57 -3.84
C GLN A 56 -10.82 -2.35 -5.36
N LEU A 57 -9.80 -1.64 -5.85
CA LEU A 57 -9.58 -1.46 -7.29
C LEU A 57 -9.33 -2.79 -8.00
N CYS A 58 -8.57 -3.70 -7.38
CA CYS A 58 -8.34 -5.05 -7.88
C CYS A 58 -9.65 -5.86 -7.93
N ASP A 59 -10.42 -5.90 -6.84
CA ASP A 59 -11.72 -6.58 -6.78
C ASP A 59 -12.72 -6.03 -7.81
N ASP A 60 -12.76 -4.70 -7.99
CA ASP A 60 -13.64 -4.03 -8.94
C ASP A 60 -13.21 -4.30 -10.39
N THR A 61 -11.90 -4.31 -10.67
CA THR A 61 -11.35 -4.64 -12.00
C THR A 61 -11.51 -6.11 -12.34
N GLU A 62 -11.40 -7.02 -11.37
CA GLU A 62 -11.63 -8.46 -11.56
C GLU A 62 -13.10 -8.75 -11.93
N LYS A 63 -14.05 -8.03 -11.33
CA LYS A 63 -15.48 -8.19 -11.61
C LYS A 63 -15.91 -7.50 -12.91
N THR A 64 -15.38 -6.31 -13.19
CA THR A 64 -15.68 -5.55 -14.41
C THR A 64 -14.37 -5.06 -15.04
N PRO A 65 -13.74 -5.85 -15.92
CA PRO A 65 -12.42 -5.53 -16.48
C PRO A 65 -12.41 -4.30 -17.39
N PHE A 66 -13.57 -3.72 -17.66
CA PHE A 66 -13.74 -2.53 -18.49
C PHE A 66 -14.47 -1.43 -17.70
N SER A 67 -13.91 -0.22 -17.72
CA SER A 67 -14.61 0.95 -17.17
C SER A 67 -15.95 1.18 -17.90
N GLN A 68 -16.90 1.88 -17.24
CA GLN A 68 -18.17 2.22 -17.87
C GLN A 68 -17.99 2.96 -19.21
N THR A 69 -16.93 3.76 -19.34
CA THR A 69 -16.56 4.42 -20.59
C THR A 69 -16.28 3.41 -21.70
N ILE A 70 -15.48 2.37 -21.42
CA ILE A 70 -15.16 1.32 -22.40
C ILE A 70 -16.41 0.49 -22.72
N LEU A 71 -17.20 0.10 -21.72
CA LEU A 71 -18.45 -0.66 -21.92
C LEU A 71 -19.47 0.09 -22.78
N ASN A 72 -19.56 1.41 -22.63
CA ASN A 72 -20.49 2.25 -23.36
C ASN A 72 -19.94 2.74 -24.71
N THR A 73 -18.66 2.48 -25.01
CA THR A 73 -18.07 2.84 -26.30
C THR A 73 -18.66 1.96 -27.38
N LYS A 74 -19.55 2.53 -28.19
CA LYS A 74 -20.11 1.83 -29.34
C LYS A 74 -19.05 1.76 -30.44
N VAL A 75 -18.75 0.54 -30.87
CA VAL A 75 -18.01 0.32 -32.12
C VAL A 75 -18.99 0.48 -33.27
N THR A 76 -18.78 1.50 -34.10
CA THR A 76 -19.68 1.88 -35.20
C THR A 76 -19.80 0.78 -36.27
N ASP A 77 -18.72 0.02 -36.52
CA ASP A 77 -18.70 -1.09 -37.46
C ASP A 77 -17.89 -2.29 -36.91
N PRO A 78 -18.54 -3.19 -36.14
CA PRO A 78 -17.89 -4.38 -35.59
C PRO A 78 -17.36 -5.32 -36.67
N GLY A 79 -17.95 -5.31 -37.88
CA GLY A 79 -17.53 -6.17 -38.99
C GLY A 79 -16.14 -5.81 -39.54
N ARG A 80 -15.69 -4.56 -39.32
CA ARG A 80 -14.32 -4.12 -39.65
C ARG A 80 -13.27 -4.53 -38.62
N LEU A 81 -13.70 -4.92 -37.41
CA LEU A 81 -12.85 -5.49 -36.37
C LEU A 81 -12.72 -7.00 -36.56
N ASN A 82 -12.07 -7.44 -37.63
CA ASN A 82 -11.69 -8.84 -37.77
C ASN A 82 -10.48 -9.17 -36.87
N ILE A 83 -10.67 -9.07 -35.56
CA ILE A 83 -9.67 -9.42 -34.56
C ILE A 83 -9.67 -10.94 -34.45
N GLN A 84 -8.64 -11.56 -35.03
CA GLN A 84 -8.45 -12.99 -34.86
C GLN A 84 -8.01 -13.32 -33.44
N LYS A 85 -8.52 -14.43 -32.90
CA LYS A 85 -8.06 -14.95 -31.61
C LYS A 85 -6.61 -15.41 -31.73
N TYR A 86 -5.78 -15.06 -30.75
CA TYR A 86 -4.43 -15.61 -30.66
C TYR A 86 -4.48 -17.11 -30.35
N ASP A 87 -3.90 -17.92 -31.22
CA ASP A 87 -3.88 -19.38 -31.12
C ASP A 87 -2.59 -19.92 -30.47
N GLY A 88 -1.62 -19.03 -30.20
CA GLY A 88 -0.33 -19.39 -29.61
C GLY A 88 0.71 -19.89 -30.61
N THR A 89 0.39 -19.95 -31.91
CA THR A 89 1.30 -20.49 -32.95
C THR A 89 2.03 -19.40 -33.74
N ALA A 90 1.41 -18.23 -33.92
CA ALA A 90 2.02 -17.07 -34.57
C ALA A 90 3.00 -16.30 -33.66
N ASP A 91 3.91 -15.49 -34.21
CA ASP A 91 4.76 -14.60 -33.40
C ASP A 91 3.85 -13.63 -32.60
N PRO A 92 3.93 -13.60 -31.26
CA PRO A 92 3.12 -12.70 -30.43
C PRO A 92 3.24 -11.23 -30.86
N ARG A 93 4.42 -10.81 -31.32
CA ARG A 93 4.67 -9.42 -31.76
C ARG A 93 3.91 -9.09 -33.04
N GLU A 94 3.87 -10.02 -33.98
CA GLU A 94 3.11 -9.85 -35.21
C GLU A 94 1.61 -9.84 -34.94
N HIS A 95 1.14 -10.72 -34.03
CA HIS A 95 -0.25 -10.77 -33.63
C HIS A 95 -0.71 -9.44 -33.00
N VAL A 96 0.07 -8.91 -32.05
CA VAL A 96 -0.22 -7.62 -31.41
C VAL A 96 -0.16 -6.45 -32.40
N ASN A 97 0.81 -6.46 -33.32
CA ASN A 97 0.87 -5.43 -34.37
C ASN A 97 -0.35 -5.47 -35.28
N THR A 98 -0.79 -6.65 -35.69
CA THR A 98 -1.99 -6.85 -36.50
C THR A 98 -3.23 -6.33 -35.78
N PHE A 99 -3.38 -6.69 -34.50
CA PHE A 99 -4.45 -6.17 -33.64
C PHE A 99 -4.44 -4.64 -33.58
N ARG A 100 -3.28 -4.01 -33.36
CA ARG A 100 -3.14 -2.56 -33.30
C ARG A 100 -3.54 -1.88 -34.63
N ILE A 101 -3.16 -2.45 -35.76
CA ILE A 101 -3.52 -1.94 -37.10
C ILE A 101 -5.03 -2.05 -37.34
N ILE A 102 -5.66 -3.14 -36.89
CA ILE A 102 -7.11 -3.31 -37.00
C ILE A 102 -7.84 -2.25 -36.17
N LEU A 103 -7.41 -2.06 -34.91
CA LEU A 103 -8.00 -1.03 -34.04
C LEU A 103 -7.82 0.39 -34.57
N SER A 104 -6.66 0.72 -35.17
CA SER A 104 -6.41 2.07 -35.69
C SER A 104 -7.29 2.44 -36.89
N ARG A 105 -7.95 1.46 -37.51
CA ARG A 105 -8.87 1.67 -38.65
C ARG A 105 -10.30 1.90 -38.22
N VAL A 106 -10.58 1.82 -36.92
CA VAL A 106 -11.91 2.00 -36.35
C VAL A 106 -12.01 3.38 -35.73
N GLU A 107 -13.07 4.08 -36.11
CA GLU A 107 -13.46 5.33 -35.49
C GLU A 107 -14.24 5.01 -34.22
N PHE A 108 -13.66 5.37 -33.06
CA PHE A 108 -14.35 5.30 -31.79
C PHE A 108 -15.02 6.66 -31.53
N PRO A 109 -16.31 6.69 -31.20
CA PRO A 109 -16.97 7.93 -30.80
C PRO A 109 -16.29 8.49 -29.56
N THR A 110 -15.81 9.73 -29.62
CA THR A 110 -15.42 10.43 -28.40
C THR A 110 -16.68 10.67 -27.58
N PRO A 111 -16.72 10.30 -26.30
CA PRO A 111 -17.82 10.73 -25.45
C PRO A 111 -17.82 12.26 -25.44
N GLU A 112 -18.85 12.88 -26.00
CA GLU A 112 -19.08 14.32 -25.82
C GLU A 112 -19.08 14.58 -24.32
N VAL A 113 -18.10 15.37 -23.84
CA VAL A 113 -18.17 15.95 -22.51
C VAL A 113 -19.38 16.87 -22.57
N LYS A 114 -20.54 16.41 -22.07
CA LYS A 114 -21.65 17.31 -21.80
C LYS A 114 -21.13 18.30 -20.77
N ASP A 115 -20.82 19.51 -21.22
CA ASP A 115 -20.58 20.64 -20.35
C ASP A 115 -21.74 20.72 -19.36
N VAL A 116 -21.43 20.43 -18.11
CA VAL A 116 -22.36 20.63 -17.00
C VAL A 116 -22.47 22.15 -16.83
N ALA A 117 -23.51 22.72 -17.45
CA ALA A 117 -23.92 24.10 -17.28
C ALA A 117 -24.45 24.35 -15.87
#